data_AF-A0A540MD20-F1
#
_entry.id   AF-A0A540MD20-F1
#
_cell.length_a   1.000
_cell.length_b   1.000
_cell.length_c   1.000
_cell.angle_alpha   90.00
_cell.angle_beta   90.00
_cell.angle_gamma   90.00
#
_symmetry.space_group_name_H-M   'P 1'
#
loop_
_entity.id
_entity.type
_entity.pdbx_description
1 polymer ?
#
loop_
_entity_poly.entity_id
_entity_poly.type
_entity_poly.pdbx_seq_one_letter_code
_entity_poly.pdbx_strand_id
1 'polypeptide(L)'
;MTTLDAARAELALAVLYLNKAEARDKICRAIQYGSKFLSNGEPGTAQNVDKSTSLARKVFRLFKFINDLHGLISPTAPGTPLPLVLLGKSKNALLSTFLFLDQIVWLGRTGIYKNKERADLIGQISLFCWMGSSICTTLVELGEIGRISGQLKKLEKDLKNSEKYQNEQYRAKLKKSNERSLALVKAALDTVVAVGLLQLAPKKVTPRVTGALGFTTSLISCYQQQLSGATAELNRHSRRTHINAGGGLESTPSGRRDLIDAGSVDYKEREMSGKRVKVRVGL
;
A
#
# COMPACT_ATOMS: atom_id res chain seq x y z
N MET A 1 -23.60 16.80 11.01
CA MET A 1 -22.19 16.46 10.67
C MET A 1 -21.30 17.46 11.37
N THR A 2 -20.31 17.01 12.15
CA THR A 2 -19.36 17.94 12.78
C THR A 2 -18.35 18.43 11.73
N THR A 3 -17.75 19.61 11.93
CA THR A 3 -16.64 20.11 11.07
C THR A 3 -15.49 19.11 10.97
N LEU A 4 -15.25 18.32 12.02
CA LEU A 4 -14.26 17.26 12.04
C LEU A 4 -14.61 16.09 11.10
N ASP A 5 -15.90 15.74 10.96
CA ASP A 5 -16.33 14.66 10.08
C ASP A 5 -16.20 15.06 8.60
N ALA A 6 -16.48 16.33 8.27
CA ALA A 6 -16.23 16.89 6.95
C ALA A 6 -14.73 16.85 6.60
N ALA A 7 -13.87 17.31 7.51
CA ALA A 7 -12.42 17.27 7.32
C ALA A 7 -11.89 15.84 7.13
N ARG A 8 -12.41 14.86 7.88
CA ARG A 8 -12.08 13.44 7.68
C ARG A 8 -12.48 12.93 6.29
N ALA A 9 -13.65 13.31 5.80
CA ALA A 9 -14.14 12.91 4.48
C ALA A 9 -13.28 13.48 3.34
N GLU A 10 -12.93 14.77 3.43
CA GLU A 10 -12.04 15.43 2.46
C GLU A 10 -10.62 14.81 2.49
N LEU A 11 -10.11 14.53 3.69
CA LEU A 11 -8.80 13.87 3.83
C LEU A 11 -8.82 12.46 3.21
N ALA A 12 -9.90 11.70 3.40
CA ALA A 12 -10.07 10.39 2.80
C ALA A 12 -10.06 10.45 1.25
N LEU A 13 -10.63 11.50 0.65
CA LEU A 13 -10.58 11.73 -0.79
C LEU A 13 -9.15 12.00 -1.28
N ALA A 14 -8.39 12.83 -0.55
CA ALA A 14 -6.98 13.08 -0.85
C ALA A 14 -6.15 11.78 -0.77
N VAL A 15 -6.36 10.96 0.27
CA VAL A 15 -5.71 9.64 0.41
C VAL A 15 -5.99 8.74 -0.79
N LEU A 16 -7.25 8.69 -1.25
CA LEU A 16 -7.63 7.89 -2.41
C LEU A 16 -6.86 8.31 -3.68
N TYR A 17 -6.70 9.62 -3.89
CA TYR A 17 -5.95 10.15 -5.03
C TYR A 17 -4.46 9.81 -4.94
N LEU A 18 -3.84 10.05 -3.78
CA LEU A 18 -2.41 9.78 -3.55
C LEU A 18 -2.06 8.29 -3.74
N ASN A 19 -2.97 7.38 -3.41
CA ASN A 19 -2.73 5.95 -3.56
C ASN A 19 -2.68 5.48 -5.03
N LYS A 20 -3.15 6.27 -6.01
CA LYS A 20 -3.00 5.95 -7.43
C LYS A 20 -1.53 5.91 -7.87
N ALA A 21 -0.67 6.70 -7.24
CA ALA A 21 0.77 6.71 -7.53
C ALA A 21 1.55 5.61 -6.80
N GLU A 22 0.91 4.88 -5.87
CA GLU A 22 1.60 3.97 -4.95
C GLU A 22 2.24 2.77 -5.66
N ALA A 23 1.61 2.25 -6.71
CA ALA A 23 2.20 1.16 -7.50
C ALA A 23 3.55 1.59 -8.11
N ARG A 24 3.61 2.83 -8.62
CA ARG A 24 4.81 3.39 -9.24
C ARG A 24 5.92 3.58 -8.20
N ASP A 25 5.61 4.11 -7.02
CA ASP A 25 6.60 4.23 -5.93
C ASP A 25 7.21 2.88 -5.55
N LYS A 26 6.39 1.82 -5.42
CA LYS A 26 6.88 0.49 -5.04
C LYS A 26 7.74 -0.17 -6.12
N ILE A 27 7.38 -0.02 -7.39
CA ILE A 27 8.22 -0.48 -8.51
C ILE A 27 9.55 0.27 -8.49
N CYS A 28 9.53 1.60 -8.31
CA CYS A 28 10.75 2.37 -8.15
C CYS A 28 11.55 1.94 -6.90
N ARG A 29 10.91 1.58 -5.79
CA ARG A 29 11.58 1.02 -4.61
C ARG A 29 12.34 -0.25 -4.95
N ALA A 30 11.71 -1.15 -5.72
CA ALA A 30 12.34 -2.39 -6.17
C ALA A 30 13.54 -2.09 -7.08
N ILE A 31 13.37 -1.23 -8.10
CA ILE A 31 14.48 -0.83 -8.99
C ILE A 31 15.63 -0.21 -8.21
N GLN A 32 15.32 0.69 -7.27
CA GLN A 32 16.32 1.35 -6.43
C GLN A 32 17.16 0.32 -5.65
N TYR A 33 16.51 -0.52 -4.85
CA TYR A 33 17.24 -1.45 -3.98
C TYR A 33 17.87 -2.62 -4.75
N GLY A 34 17.25 -3.08 -5.84
CA GLY A 34 17.89 -4.03 -6.76
C GLY A 34 19.17 -3.45 -7.37
N SER A 35 19.15 -2.17 -7.77
CA SER A 35 20.34 -1.50 -8.28
C SER A 35 21.41 -1.30 -7.21
N LYS A 36 21.02 -1.00 -5.96
CA LYS A 36 21.94 -0.93 -4.81
C LYS A 36 22.59 -2.28 -4.50
N PHE A 37 21.85 -3.37 -4.64
CA PHE A 37 22.39 -4.72 -4.49
C PHE A 37 23.47 -5.01 -5.55
N LEU A 38 23.16 -4.71 -6.81
CA LEU A 38 24.07 -4.91 -7.93
C LEU A 38 25.32 -4.02 -7.85
N SER A 39 25.17 -2.74 -7.46
CA SER A 39 26.30 -1.81 -7.37
C SER A 39 27.23 -2.11 -6.20
N ASN A 40 26.76 -2.78 -5.14
CA ASN A 40 27.49 -2.91 -3.88
C ASN A 40 27.93 -1.55 -3.27
N GLY A 41 27.31 -0.44 -3.67
CA GLY A 41 27.73 0.90 -3.28
C GLY A 41 28.86 1.49 -4.14
N GLU A 42 29.39 0.74 -5.10
CA GLU A 42 30.46 1.22 -6.00
C GLU A 42 29.91 2.21 -7.03
N PRO A 43 30.68 3.25 -7.40
CA PRO A 43 30.31 4.17 -8.48
C PRO A 43 30.12 3.43 -9.81
N GLY A 44 29.05 3.76 -10.53
CA GLY A 44 28.77 3.17 -11.84
C GLY A 44 27.30 3.30 -12.22
N THR A 45 26.91 2.67 -13.33
CA THR A 45 25.55 2.74 -13.88
C THR A 45 24.50 2.29 -12.87
N ALA A 46 24.71 1.16 -12.20
CA ALA A 46 23.77 0.65 -11.19
C ALA A 46 23.60 1.63 -10.01
N GLN A 47 24.69 2.25 -9.56
CA GLN A 47 24.62 3.24 -8.48
C GLN A 47 23.93 4.54 -8.90
N ASN A 48 24.04 4.92 -10.17
CA ASN A 48 23.29 6.04 -10.74
C ASN A 48 21.78 5.72 -10.81
N VAL A 49 21.41 4.49 -11.18
CA VAL A 49 20.01 4.05 -11.15
C VAL A 49 19.46 4.07 -9.70
N ASP A 50 20.20 3.61 -8.69
CA ASP A 50 19.81 3.75 -7.27
C ASP A 50 19.54 5.22 -6.92
N LYS A 51 20.49 6.13 -7.21
CA LYS A 51 20.36 7.56 -6.88
C LYS A 51 19.16 8.22 -7.59
N SER A 52 19.04 8.06 -8.90
CA SER A 52 17.97 8.67 -9.70
C SER A 52 16.59 8.11 -9.32
N THR A 53 16.50 6.80 -9.10
CA THR A 53 15.24 6.17 -8.70
C THR A 53 14.86 6.57 -7.27
N SER A 54 15.84 6.68 -6.36
CA SER A 54 15.61 7.20 -5.00
C SER A 54 15.00 8.60 -5.02
N LEU A 55 15.46 9.47 -5.91
CA LEU A 55 14.91 10.82 -6.08
C LEU A 55 13.48 10.77 -6.63
N ALA A 56 13.25 9.99 -7.68
CA ALA A 56 11.92 9.83 -8.30
C ALA A 56 10.86 9.33 -7.30
N ARG A 57 11.23 8.42 -6.40
CA ARG A 57 10.35 7.93 -5.33
C ARG A 57 9.87 9.02 -4.38
N LYS A 58 10.69 10.05 -4.13
CA LYS A 58 10.25 11.17 -3.27
C LYS A 58 9.12 11.95 -3.93
N VAL A 59 9.17 12.11 -5.25
CA VAL A 59 8.09 12.75 -6.03
C VAL A 59 6.79 11.95 -5.93
N PHE A 60 6.83 10.63 -6.09
CA PHE A 60 5.63 9.78 -5.93
C PHE A 60 5.08 9.73 -4.50
N ARG A 61 5.86 10.21 -3.51
CA ARG A 61 5.45 10.29 -2.11
C ARG A 61 5.13 11.71 -1.66
N LEU A 62 5.10 12.69 -2.57
CA LEU A 62 4.61 14.04 -2.29
C LEU A 62 3.25 13.97 -1.61
N PHE A 63 3.10 14.70 -0.50
CA PHE A 63 1.90 14.73 0.35
C PHE A 63 1.43 13.39 0.93
N LYS A 64 2.18 12.28 0.77
CA LYS A 64 1.77 10.97 1.30
C LYS A 64 1.72 10.93 2.84
N PHE A 65 2.34 11.88 3.53
CA PHE A 65 2.21 12.06 4.98
C PHE A 65 0.75 12.25 5.42
N ILE A 66 -0.11 12.76 4.54
CA ILE A 66 -1.56 12.90 4.77
C ILE A 66 -2.22 11.56 5.09
N ASN A 67 -1.77 10.46 4.47
CA ASN A 67 -2.32 9.12 4.72
C ASN A 67 -2.16 8.73 6.20
N ASP A 68 -0.99 8.98 6.75
CA ASP A 68 -0.66 8.61 8.12
C ASP A 68 -1.23 9.61 9.13
N LEU A 69 -1.33 10.90 8.75
CA LEU A 69 -2.04 11.90 9.54
C LEU A 69 -3.54 11.57 9.67
N HIS A 70 -4.18 11.13 8.57
CA HIS A 70 -5.55 10.62 8.60
C HIS A 70 -5.67 9.41 9.55
N GLY A 71 -4.70 8.48 9.52
CA GLY A 71 -4.64 7.35 10.45
C GLY A 71 -4.48 7.78 11.92
N LEU A 72 -3.83 8.91 12.17
CA LEU A 72 -3.65 9.47 13.52
C LEU A 72 -4.96 10.03 14.09
N ILE A 73 -5.80 10.68 13.27
CA ILE A 73 -7.09 11.26 13.70
C ILE A 73 -8.28 10.30 13.56
N SER A 74 -8.09 9.17 12.89
CA SER A 74 -9.12 8.14 12.71
C SER A 74 -9.49 7.48 14.04
N PRO A 75 -10.78 7.22 14.31
CA PRO A 75 -11.21 6.52 15.51
C PRO A 75 -10.62 5.09 15.53
N THR A 76 -10.27 4.62 16.73
CA THR A 76 -9.72 3.27 16.91
C THR A 76 -10.84 2.24 17.00
N ALA A 77 -10.58 1.02 16.55
CA ALA A 77 -11.55 -0.07 16.64
C ALA A 77 -11.91 -0.38 18.11
N PRO A 78 -13.21 -0.53 18.45
CA PRO A 78 -13.64 -0.87 19.79
C PRO A 78 -13.00 -2.18 20.29
N GLY A 79 -12.57 -2.19 21.56
CA GLY A 79 -11.97 -3.37 22.18
C GLY A 79 -10.49 -3.62 21.84
N THR A 80 -9.81 -2.67 21.18
CA THR A 80 -8.35 -2.75 20.97
C THR A 80 -7.62 -2.38 22.26
N PRO A 81 -6.68 -3.20 22.77
CA PRO A 81 -5.92 -2.89 23.98
C PRO A 81 -5.16 -1.56 23.85
N LEU A 82 -5.21 -0.72 24.90
CA LEU A 82 -4.58 0.61 24.91
C LEU A 82 -3.12 0.61 24.42
N PRO A 83 -2.24 -0.34 24.82
CA PRO A 83 -0.86 -0.37 24.32
C PRO A 83 -0.76 -0.51 22.80
N LEU A 84 -1.66 -1.31 22.20
CA LEU A 84 -1.70 -1.53 20.76
C LEU A 84 -2.22 -0.30 20.01
N VAL A 85 -3.16 0.43 20.62
CA VAL A 85 -3.64 1.72 20.12
C VAL A 85 -2.51 2.75 20.12
N LEU A 86 -1.80 2.89 21.25
CA LEU A 86 -0.69 3.83 21.37
C LEU A 86 0.42 3.50 20.36
N LEU A 87 0.82 2.24 20.24
CA LEU A 87 1.79 1.81 19.24
C LEU A 87 1.33 2.09 17.81
N GLY A 88 0.04 1.86 17.49
CA GLY A 88 -0.53 2.18 16.19
C GLY A 88 -0.51 3.68 15.86
N LYS A 89 -0.82 4.53 16.84
CA LYS A 89 -0.76 5.99 16.70
C LYS A 89 0.69 6.49 16.58
N SER A 90 1.60 5.97 17.40
CA SER A 90 3.04 6.26 17.32
C SER A 90 3.63 5.87 15.96
N LYS A 91 3.26 4.70 15.44
CA LYS A 91 3.63 4.26 14.09
C LYS A 91 3.26 5.30 13.03
N ASN A 92 2.01 5.77 13.06
CA ASN A 92 1.48 6.74 12.09
C ASN A 92 2.12 8.12 12.27
N ALA A 93 2.34 8.58 13.51
CA ALA A 93 3.03 9.84 13.77
C ALA A 93 4.46 9.82 13.20
N LEU A 94 5.23 8.76 13.48
CA LEU A 94 6.58 8.59 12.97
C LEU A 94 6.63 8.48 11.44
N LEU A 95 5.69 7.75 10.82
CA LEU A 95 5.65 7.62 9.36
C LEU A 95 5.26 8.92 8.67
N SER A 96 4.29 9.65 9.23
CA SER A 96 3.90 10.99 8.78
C SER A 96 5.08 11.95 8.85
N THR A 97 5.81 11.97 9.97
CA THR A 97 7.01 12.80 10.11
C THR A 97 8.09 12.43 9.09
N PHE A 98 8.36 11.13 8.89
CA PHE A 98 9.29 10.69 7.84
C PHE A 98 8.88 11.24 6.46
N LEU A 99 7.64 11.01 6.04
CA LEU A 99 7.16 11.42 4.72
C LEU A 99 7.10 12.93 4.56
N PHE A 100 6.86 13.68 5.64
CA PHE A 100 6.91 15.14 5.64
C PHE A 100 8.35 15.65 5.46
N LEU A 101 9.28 15.16 6.28
CA LEU A 101 10.69 15.52 6.16
C LEU A 101 11.29 15.10 4.81
N ASP A 102 10.79 14.02 4.22
CA ASP A 102 11.21 13.57 2.90
C ASP A 102 10.97 14.60 1.79
N GLN A 103 9.99 15.49 1.96
CA GLN A 103 9.74 16.61 1.04
C GLN A 103 10.85 17.65 1.11
N ILE A 104 11.33 17.95 2.32
CA ILE A 104 12.45 18.87 2.53
C ILE A 104 13.74 18.27 1.97
N VAL A 105 13.96 16.96 2.18
CA VAL A 105 15.10 16.25 1.59
C VAL A 105 15.05 16.29 0.06
N TRP A 106 13.86 16.13 -0.53
CA TRP A 106 13.67 16.27 -1.97
C TRP A 106 13.99 17.69 -2.47
N LEU A 107 13.55 18.74 -1.76
CA LEU A 107 13.92 20.13 -2.07
C LEU A 107 15.43 20.38 -1.98
N GLY A 108 16.11 19.76 -1.01
CA GLY A 108 17.58 19.83 -0.90
C GLY A 108 18.29 19.14 -2.06
N ARG A 109 17.80 17.96 -2.49
CA ARG A 109 18.40 17.20 -3.60
C ARG A 109 18.20 17.83 -4.98
N THR A 110 17.17 18.66 -5.14
CA THR A 110 16.89 19.39 -6.38
C THR A 110 17.57 20.75 -6.45
N GLY A 111 18.24 21.18 -5.37
CA GLY A 111 18.92 22.48 -5.30
C GLY A 111 18.00 23.66 -4.99
N ILE A 112 16.70 23.42 -4.76
CA ILE A 112 15.74 24.47 -4.34
C ILE A 112 16.08 24.93 -2.92
N TYR A 113 16.37 23.98 -2.02
CA TYR A 113 16.82 24.28 -0.66
C TYR A 113 18.34 24.32 -0.62
N LYS A 114 18.90 25.51 -0.39
CA LYS A 114 20.35 25.79 -0.56
C LYS A 114 21.23 25.27 0.59
N ASN A 115 20.67 25.01 1.77
CA ASN A 115 21.47 24.54 2.91
C ASN A 115 21.60 23.01 2.89
N LYS A 116 22.67 22.53 2.25
CA LYS A 116 22.93 21.09 2.06
C LYS A 116 23.12 20.34 3.38
N GLU A 117 23.88 20.91 4.31
CA GLU A 117 24.16 20.28 5.61
C GLU A 117 22.86 20.04 6.40
N ARG A 118 22.00 21.06 6.48
CA ARG A 118 20.68 20.92 7.11
C ARG A 118 19.80 19.91 6.39
N ALA A 119 19.83 19.87 5.06
CA ALA A 119 19.05 18.88 4.29
C ALA A 119 19.52 17.45 4.56
N ASP A 120 20.83 17.24 4.71
CA ASP A 120 21.42 15.94 5.04
C ASP A 120 21.07 15.52 6.48
N LEU A 121 21.12 16.44 7.45
CA LEU A 121 20.66 16.21 8.83
C LEU A 121 19.17 15.86 8.89
N ILE A 122 18.32 16.61 8.19
CA ILE A 122 16.89 16.30 8.07
C ILE A 122 16.69 14.93 7.43
N GLY A 123 17.53 14.58 6.45
CA GLY A 123 17.57 13.25 5.84
C GLY A 123 17.82 12.14 6.87
N GLN A 124 18.81 12.31 7.74
CA GLN A 124 19.09 11.33 8.81
C GLN A 124 17.93 11.24 9.82
N ILE A 125 17.40 12.37 10.29
CA ILE A 125 16.25 12.41 11.20
C ILE A 125 15.05 11.68 10.58
N SER A 126 14.78 11.94 9.30
CA SER A 126 13.69 11.27 8.57
C SER A 126 13.86 9.75 8.56
N LEU A 127 15.10 9.26 8.36
CA LEU A 127 15.40 7.82 8.37
C LEU A 127 15.23 7.22 9.77
N PHE A 128 15.59 7.94 10.83
CA PHE A 128 15.28 7.51 12.21
C PHE A 128 13.77 7.41 12.46
N CYS A 129 12.98 8.37 11.98
CA CYS A 129 11.51 8.29 12.05
C CYS A 129 10.97 7.07 11.30
N TRP A 130 11.49 6.80 10.09
CA TRP A 130 11.09 5.62 9.31
C TRP A 130 11.47 4.30 10.02
N MET A 131 12.66 4.23 10.62
CA MET A 131 13.09 3.09 11.43
C MET A 131 12.19 2.88 12.64
N GLY A 132 11.95 3.93 13.43
CA GLY A 132 11.08 3.88 14.61
C GLY A 132 9.65 3.44 14.24
N SER A 133 9.11 3.97 13.13
CA SER A 133 7.82 3.52 12.61
C SER A 133 7.81 2.04 12.24
N SER A 134 8.89 1.53 11.65
CA SER A 134 9.02 0.10 11.28
C SER A 134 9.09 -0.81 12.51
N ILE A 135 9.74 -0.36 13.60
CA ILE A 135 9.74 -1.05 14.89
C ILE A 135 8.34 -1.06 15.50
N CYS A 136 7.65 0.09 15.56
CA CYS A 136 6.26 0.15 16.03
C CYS A 136 5.35 -0.75 15.19
N THR A 137 5.54 -0.78 13.87
CA THR A 137 4.80 -1.68 12.96
C THR A 137 5.00 -3.13 13.36
N THR A 138 6.25 -3.55 13.56
CA THR A 138 6.59 -4.93 13.97
C THR A 138 5.84 -5.31 15.25
N LEU A 139 5.85 -4.44 16.27
CA LEU A 139 5.15 -4.69 17.53
C LEU A 139 3.62 -4.75 17.37
N VAL A 140 3.06 -3.86 16.54
CA VAL A 140 1.62 -3.84 16.24
C VAL A 140 1.18 -5.12 15.53
N GLU A 141 1.90 -5.52 14.48
CA GLU A 141 1.56 -6.72 13.71
C GLU A 141 1.70 -7.98 14.56
N LEU A 142 2.72 -8.05 15.44
CA LEU A 142 2.88 -9.15 16.38
C LEU A 142 1.69 -9.25 17.36
N GLY A 143 1.27 -8.12 17.93
CA GLY A 143 0.10 -8.07 18.83
C GLY A 143 -1.20 -8.46 18.14
N GLU A 144 -1.43 -7.98 16.91
CA GLU A 144 -2.61 -8.32 16.12
C GLU A 144 -2.63 -9.80 15.70
N ILE A 145 -1.50 -10.38 15.30
CA ILE A 145 -1.39 -11.81 14.97
C ILE A 145 -1.71 -12.65 16.21
N GLY A 146 -1.17 -12.30 17.38
CA GLY A 146 -1.49 -12.99 18.64
C GLY A 146 -2.99 -12.98 18.96
N ARG A 147 -3.63 -11.82 18.78
CA ARG A 147 -5.08 -11.67 18.99
C ARG A 147 -5.91 -12.47 17.99
N ILE A 148 -5.58 -12.41 16.70
CA ILE A 148 -6.25 -13.20 15.66
C ILE A 148 -6.06 -14.69 15.91
N SER A 149 -4.87 -15.12 16.30
CA SER A 149 -4.58 -16.52 16.63
C SER A 149 -5.43 -17.02 17.79
N GLY A 150 -5.62 -16.21 18.83
CA GLY A 150 -6.53 -16.52 19.94
C GLY A 150 -7.99 -16.66 19.49
N GLN A 151 -8.46 -15.78 18.61
CA GLN A 151 -9.81 -15.85 18.03
C GLN A 151 -9.99 -17.06 17.11
N LEU A 152 -8.94 -17.44 16.38
CA LEU A 152 -8.94 -18.57 15.46
C LEU A 152 -9.01 -19.90 16.24
N LYS A 153 -8.26 -20.02 17.34
CA LYS A 153 -8.32 -21.17 18.26
C LYS A 153 -9.68 -21.32 18.93
N LYS A 154 -10.35 -20.22 19.30
CA LYS A 154 -11.71 -20.27 19.85
C LYS A 154 -12.70 -20.78 18.80
N LEU A 155 -12.65 -20.17 17.61
CA LEU A 155 -13.52 -20.56 16.49
C LEU A 155 -13.28 -22.02 16.05
N GLU A 156 -12.05 -22.51 16.12
CA GLU A 156 -11.69 -23.90 15.85
C GLU A 156 -12.21 -24.89 16.91
N LYS A 157 -12.42 -24.46 18.16
CA LYS A 157 -13.08 -25.28 19.19
C LYS A 157 -14.59 -25.32 18.98
N ASP A 158 -15.18 -24.21 18.54
CA ASP A 158 -16.62 -24.09 18.30
C ASP A 158 -17.05 -24.83 17.02
N LEU A 159 -16.15 -24.95 16.04
CA LEU A 159 -16.33 -25.73 14.82
C LEU A 159 -15.84 -27.17 15.02
N LYS A 160 -16.62 -28.18 14.65
CA LYS A 160 -16.09 -29.55 14.52
C LYS A 160 -14.99 -29.53 13.44
N ASN A 161 -13.80 -30.08 13.74
CA ASN A 161 -12.59 -30.04 12.90
C ASN A 161 -12.82 -30.32 11.39
N SER A 162 -13.83 -31.14 11.06
CA SER A 162 -14.27 -31.48 9.71
C SER A 162 -14.64 -30.28 8.81
N GLU A 163 -15.23 -29.22 9.37
CA GLU A 163 -15.82 -28.11 8.57
C GLU A 163 -15.04 -26.78 8.68
N LYS A 164 -13.91 -26.77 9.39
CA LYS A 164 -13.12 -25.57 9.68
C LYS A 164 -12.79 -24.74 8.43
N TYR A 165 -12.36 -25.40 7.35
CA TYR A 165 -11.99 -24.71 6.10
C TYR A 165 -13.18 -24.33 5.23
N GLN A 166 -14.39 -24.85 5.51
CA GLN A 166 -15.62 -24.43 4.84
C GLN A 166 -16.24 -23.20 5.52
N ASN A 167 -15.92 -22.95 6.79
CA ASN A 167 -16.40 -21.78 7.50
C ASN A 167 -15.79 -20.47 6.96
N GLU A 168 -16.64 -19.58 6.46
CA GLU A 168 -16.23 -18.31 5.85
C GLU A 168 -15.50 -17.39 6.85
N GLN A 169 -15.98 -17.32 8.10
CA GLN A 169 -15.35 -16.50 9.13
C GLN A 169 -13.95 -17.01 9.50
N TYR A 170 -13.76 -18.31 9.53
CA TYR A 170 -12.45 -18.94 9.75
C TYR A 170 -11.49 -18.57 8.63
N ARG A 171 -11.89 -18.75 7.37
CA ARG A 171 -11.07 -18.39 6.20
C ARG A 171 -10.73 -16.90 6.16
N ALA A 172 -11.68 -16.03 6.48
CA ALA A 172 -11.45 -14.59 6.52
C ALA A 172 -10.41 -14.21 7.59
N LYS A 173 -10.51 -14.79 8.80
CA LYS A 173 -9.52 -14.58 9.87
C LYS A 173 -8.15 -15.17 9.52
N LEU A 174 -8.10 -16.34 8.90
CA LEU A 174 -6.87 -16.96 8.43
C LEU A 174 -6.18 -16.09 7.37
N LYS A 175 -6.93 -15.62 6.37
CA LYS A 175 -6.42 -14.71 5.33
C LYS A 175 -5.87 -13.42 5.95
N LYS A 176 -6.61 -12.82 6.89
CA LYS A 176 -6.16 -11.64 7.63
C LYS A 176 -4.89 -11.92 8.42
N SER A 177 -4.76 -13.08 9.06
CA SER A 177 -3.55 -13.49 9.76
C SER A 177 -2.35 -13.56 8.81
N ASN A 178 -2.53 -14.19 7.63
CA ASN A 178 -1.46 -14.30 6.62
C ASN A 178 -1.02 -12.93 6.08
N GLU A 179 -1.97 -12.03 5.82
CA GLU A 179 -1.68 -10.65 5.40
C GLU A 179 -0.87 -9.89 6.45
N ARG A 180 -1.23 -10.05 7.73
CA ARG A 180 -0.54 -9.47 8.89
C ARG A 180 0.87 -10.05 9.07
N SER A 181 1.03 -11.36 8.93
CA SER A 181 2.35 -12.02 8.99
C SER A 181 3.30 -11.52 7.90
N LEU A 182 2.78 -11.29 6.68
CA LEU A 182 3.58 -10.71 5.61
C LEU A 182 3.99 -9.27 5.92
N ALA A 183 3.09 -8.47 6.52
CA ALA A 183 3.40 -7.12 6.99
C ALA A 183 4.45 -7.12 8.11
N LEU A 184 4.38 -8.08 9.04
CA LEU A 184 5.37 -8.28 10.11
C LEU A 184 6.77 -8.55 9.53
N VAL A 185 6.89 -9.54 8.64
CA VAL A 185 8.18 -9.89 7.99
C VAL A 185 8.73 -8.68 7.26
N LYS A 186 7.89 -7.98 6.49
CA LYS A 186 8.28 -6.77 5.78
C LYS A 186 8.80 -5.69 6.74
N ALA A 187 8.10 -5.41 7.84
CA ALA A 187 8.48 -4.36 8.79
C ALA A 187 9.80 -4.67 9.52
N ALA A 188 10.00 -5.95 9.88
CA ALA A 188 11.25 -6.41 10.48
C ALA A 188 12.43 -6.21 9.51
N LEU A 189 12.27 -6.62 8.25
CA LEU A 189 13.28 -6.41 7.21
C LEU A 189 13.53 -4.93 6.92
N ASP A 190 12.47 -4.10 6.84
CA ASP A 190 12.60 -2.66 6.62
C ASP A 190 13.34 -1.96 7.77
N THR A 191 13.26 -2.48 8.99
CA THR A 191 14.07 -2.00 10.12
C THR A 191 15.57 -2.20 9.84
N VAL A 192 15.96 -3.37 9.34
CA VAL A 192 17.36 -3.65 8.95
C VAL A 192 17.79 -2.79 7.76
N VAL A 193 16.90 -2.57 6.79
CA VAL A 193 17.16 -1.66 5.67
C VAL A 193 17.42 -0.23 6.18
N ALA A 194 16.64 0.25 7.15
CA ALA A 194 16.84 1.56 7.73
C ALA A 194 18.17 1.66 8.49
N VAL A 195 18.55 0.62 9.25
CA VAL A 195 19.88 0.50 9.90
C VAL A 195 21.01 0.61 8.88
N GLY A 196 20.87 -0.05 7.71
CA GLY A 196 21.84 0.02 6.62
C GLY A 196 21.94 1.41 5.97
N LEU A 197 20.80 2.08 5.75
CA LEU A 197 20.77 3.44 5.19
C LEU A 197 21.30 4.49 6.17
N LEU A 198 21.10 4.30 7.47
CA LEU A 198 21.67 5.14 8.53
C LEU A 198 23.15 4.82 8.83
N GLN A 199 23.70 3.76 8.21
CA GLN A 199 25.07 3.29 8.44
C GLN A 199 25.39 3.01 9.92
N LEU A 200 24.41 2.51 10.70
CA LEU A 200 24.63 2.24 12.13
C LEU A 200 25.50 0.99 12.38
N ALA A 201 25.55 0.07 11.42
CA ALA A 201 26.33 -1.18 11.53
C ALA A 201 27.00 -1.55 10.19
N PRO A 202 27.90 -0.71 9.65
CA PRO A 202 28.40 -0.82 8.26
C PRO A 202 29.20 -2.11 8.00
N LYS A 203 29.82 -2.68 9.05
CA LYS A 203 30.54 -3.96 8.97
C LYS A 203 29.63 -5.18 8.84
N LYS A 204 28.36 -5.06 9.23
CA LYS A 204 27.38 -6.17 9.26
C LYS A 204 26.28 -6.00 8.22
N VAL A 205 25.81 -4.76 8.04
CA VAL A 205 24.77 -4.39 7.08
C VAL A 205 25.41 -3.59 5.95
N THR A 206 25.94 -4.32 4.97
CA THR A 206 26.59 -3.73 3.79
C THR A 206 25.56 -3.16 2.81
N PRO A 207 25.99 -2.36 1.80
CA PRO A 207 25.11 -1.91 0.73
C PRO A 207 24.40 -3.07 0.02
N ARG A 208 25.08 -4.20 -0.19
CA ARG A 208 24.48 -5.44 -0.71
C ARG A 208 23.37 -5.97 0.18
N VAL A 209 23.61 -6.11 1.49
CA VAL A 209 22.57 -6.60 2.42
C VAL A 209 21.37 -5.65 2.41
N THR A 210 21.61 -4.34 2.47
CA THR A 210 20.57 -3.30 2.41
C THR A 210 19.77 -3.38 1.10
N GLY A 211 20.46 -3.56 -0.03
CA GLY A 211 19.86 -3.71 -1.34
C GLY A 211 19.02 -4.98 -1.45
N ALA A 212 19.53 -6.13 -1.01
CA ALA A 212 18.81 -7.40 -1.06
C ALA A 212 17.54 -7.36 -0.20
N LEU A 213 17.64 -6.92 1.05
CA LEU A 213 16.49 -6.83 1.94
C LEU A 213 15.47 -5.79 1.45
N GLY A 214 15.93 -4.63 1.00
CA GLY A 214 15.06 -3.59 0.46
C GLY A 214 14.37 -4.01 -0.84
N PHE A 215 15.02 -4.82 -1.67
CA PHE A 215 14.43 -5.40 -2.87
C PHE A 215 13.32 -6.40 -2.50
N THR A 216 13.61 -7.33 -1.58
CA THR A 216 12.63 -8.30 -1.08
C THR A 216 11.41 -7.62 -0.47
N THR A 217 11.59 -6.61 0.39
CA THR A 217 10.43 -5.88 0.97
C THR A 217 9.65 -5.09 -0.07
N SER A 218 10.29 -4.67 -1.17
CA SER A 218 9.60 -4.03 -2.29
C SER A 218 8.71 -5.01 -3.05
N LEU A 219 9.20 -6.22 -3.34
CA LEU A 219 8.41 -7.26 -3.99
C LEU A 219 7.20 -7.66 -3.14
N ILE A 220 7.41 -7.82 -1.83
CA ILE A 220 6.32 -8.05 -0.87
C ILE A 220 5.28 -6.92 -0.94
N SER A 221 5.73 -5.66 -1.01
CA SER A 221 4.84 -4.50 -1.09
C SER A 221 4.01 -4.47 -2.37
N CYS A 222 4.62 -4.85 -3.50
CA CYS A 222 3.93 -4.97 -4.79
C CYS A 222 2.85 -6.06 -4.73
N TYR A 223 3.19 -7.23 -4.19
CA TYR A 223 2.26 -8.35 -4.02
C TYR A 223 1.06 -7.96 -3.13
N GLN A 224 1.31 -7.34 -1.98
CA GLN A 224 0.26 -6.88 -1.05
C GLN A 224 -0.70 -5.87 -1.71
N GLN A 225 -0.18 -5.01 -2.58
CA GLN A 225 -1.01 -4.04 -3.29
C GLN A 225 -1.91 -4.71 -4.34
N GLN A 226 -1.38 -5.66 -5.11
CA GLN A 226 -2.15 -6.39 -6.10
C GLN A 226 -3.26 -7.21 -5.45
N LEU A 227 -2.98 -7.84 -4.30
CA LEU A 227 -3.99 -8.58 -3.52
C LEU A 227 -5.13 -7.67 -3.01
N SER A 228 -4.78 -6.47 -2.58
CA SER A 228 -5.75 -5.46 -2.11
C SER A 228 -6.62 -4.94 -3.26
N GLY A 229 -6.02 -4.69 -4.44
CA GLY A 229 -6.73 -4.28 -5.65
C GLY A 229 -7.74 -5.32 -6.13
N ALA A 230 -7.31 -6.59 -6.23
CA ALA A 230 -8.18 -7.70 -6.64
C ALA A 230 -9.36 -7.89 -5.66
N THR A 231 -9.12 -7.76 -4.35
CA THR A 231 -10.18 -7.85 -3.33
C THR A 231 -11.21 -6.71 -3.47
N ALA A 232 -10.75 -5.49 -3.79
CA ALA A 232 -11.63 -4.34 -3.99
C ALA A 232 -12.48 -4.45 -5.28
N GLU A 233 -11.94 -5.06 -6.34
CA GLU A 233 -12.69 -5.32 -7.57
C GLU A 233 -13.75 -6.41 -7.39
N LEU A 234 -13.40 -7.50 -6.71
CA LEU A 234 -14.34 -8.56 -6.37
C LEU A 234 -15.54 -8.01 -5.56
N ASN A 235 -15.27 -7.17 -4.56
CA ASN A 235 -16.30 -6.54 -3.73
C ASN A 235 -17.16 -5.51 -4.50
N ARG A 236 -16.62 -4.90 -5.57
CA ARG A 236 -17.40 -4.04 -6.47
C ARG A 236 -18.29 -4.87 -7.39
N HIS A 237 -17.78 -5.99 -7.88
CA HIS A 237 -18.55 -6.90 -8.74
C HIS A 237 -19.71 -7.54 -7.96
N SER A 238 -19.45 -8.05 -6.76
CA SER A 238 -20.49 -8.61 -5.87
C SER A 238 -21.57 -7.58 -5.49
N ARG A 239 -21.20 -6.33 -5.22
CA ARG A 239 -22.20 -5.26 -5.00
C ARG A 239 -23.03 -4.94 -6.23
N ARG A 240 -22.44 -4.95 -7.42
CA ARG A 240 -23.19 -4.76 -8.68
C ARG A 240 -24.15 -5.91 -8.96
N THR A 241 -23.76 -7.15 -8.69
CA THR A 241 -24.65 -8.31 -8.85
C THR A 241 -25.78 -8.31 -7.82
N HIS A 242 -25.53 -7.88 -6.57
CA HIS A 242 -26.59 -7.73 -5.57
C HIS A 242 -27.57 -6.59 -5.86
N ILE A 243 -27.09 -5.45 -6.39
CA ILE A 243 -27.97 -4.35 -6.82
C ILE A 243 -28.84 -4.79 -8.01
N ASN A 244 -28.28 -5.53 -8.97
CA ASN A 244 -29.04 -6.04 -10.12
C ASN A 244 -30.00 -7.19 -9.75
N ALA A 245 -29.71 -7.97 -8.70
CA ALA A 245 -30.59 -9.03 -8.22
C ALA A 245 -31.72 -8.54 -7.29
N GLY A 246 -31.60 -7.33 -6.71
CA GLY A 246 -32.61 -6.73 -5.83
C GLY A 246 -33.68 -5.89 -6.53
N GLY A 247 -33.63 -5.75 -7.86
CA GLY A 247 -34.56 -4.94 -8.65
C GLY A 247 -35.77 -5.68 -9.23
N GLY A 248 -35.99 -6.95 -8.86
CA GLY A 248 -37.03 -7.80 -9.43
C GLY A 248 -38.07 -8.23 -8.40
N LEU A 249 -38.84 -7.30 -7.84
CA LEU A 249 -40.10 -7.55 -7.13
C LEU A 249 -40.82 -6.21 -6.93
N GLU A 250 -41.33 -5.64 -8.02
CA GLU A 250 -42.37 -4.62 -7.94
C GLU A 250 -43.62 -5.18 -8.61
N SER A 251 -44.64 -5.36 -7.77
CA SER A 251 -45.98 -5.82 -8.08
C SER A 251 -46.62 -4.98 -9.18
N THR A 252 -47.09 -5.64 -10.23
CA THR A 252 -48.03 -5.09 -11.21
C THR A 252 -49.35 -4.69 -10.54
N PRO A 253 -49.92 -3.54 -10.94
CA PRO A 253 -51.36 -3.44 -11.08
C PRO A 253 -51.75 -3.24 -12.54
N SER A 254 -52.86 -3.90 -12.86
CA SER A 254 -53.57 -3.98 -14.14
C SER A 254 -53.85 -2.62 -14.80
N GLY A 255 -53.57 -2.56 -16.12
CA GLY A 255 -54.48 -1.97 -17.10
C GLY A 255 -54.24 -0.52 -17.54
N ARG A 256 -53.61 -0.33 -18.71
CA ARG A 256 -54.25 0.26 -19.91
C ARG A 256 -53.34 0.08 -21.12
N ARG A 257 -53.93 -0.41 -22.22
CA ARG A 257 -53.35 -0.44 -23.57
C ARG A 257 -53.01 0.99 -24.01
N ASP A 258 -51.87 1.16 -24.67
CA ASP A 258 -51.81 1.78 -25.99
C ASP A 258 -50.49 1.42 -26.69
N LEU A 259 -50.64 1.10 -27.98
CA LEU A 259 -49.60 0.75 -28.94
C LEU A 259 -48.58 1.89 -29.09
N ILE A 260 -47.31 1.57 -29.37
CA ILE A 260 -46.59 1.96 -30.60
C ILE A 260 -45.27 1.18 -30.70
N ASP A 261 -45.28 0.31 -31.71
CA ASP A 261 -44.29 -0.14 -32.69
C ASP A 261 -42.78 -0.37 -32.41
N ALA A 262 -42.31 -1.33 -33.19
CA ALA A 262 -41.07 -2.06 -33.22
C ALA A 262 -39.79 -1.27 -33.48
N GLY A 263 -38.68 -1.84 -33.00
CA GLY A 263 -37.33 -1.40 -33.35
C GLY A 263 -36.25 -2.37 -32.89
N SER A 264 -36.31 -3.62 -33.36
CA SER A 264 -35.22 -4.61 -33.20
C SER A 264 -34.00 -4.19 -34.02
N VAL A 265 -32.83 -4.04 -33.39
CA VAL A 265 -31.54 -3.99 -34.11
C VAL A 265 -30.50 -4.87 -33.42
N ASP A 266 -30.49 -6.10 -33.91
CA ASP A 266 -29.39 -6.98 -34.28
C ASP A 266 -27.95 -6.57 -33.90
N TYR A 267 -27.26 -7.49 -33.22
CA TYR A 267 -25.87 -7.40 -32.78
C TYR A 267 -24.98 -8.00 -33.88
N LYS A 268 -24.25 -7.17 -34.63
CA LYS A 268 -23.34 -7.63 -35.70
C LYS A 268 -21.88 -7.55 -35.26
N GLU A 269 -21.29 -8.71 -35.00
CA GLU A 269 -19.85 -8.94 -35.00
C GLU A 269 -19.21 -8.42 -36.31
N ARG A 270 -18.07 -7.74 -36.20
CA ARG A 270 -17.10 -7.61 -37.29
C ARG A 270 -15.69 -7.81 -36.75
N GLU A 271 -15.14 -8.95 -37.12
CA GLU A 271 -13.71 -9.22 -37.15
C GLU A 271 -13.01 -8.55 -38.34
N MET A 272 -11.74 -8.23 -38.10
CA MET A 272 -10.59 -8.16 -39.02
C MET A 272 -10.49 -7.06 -40.10
N SER A 273 -9.43 -6.25 -39.98
CA SER A 273 -8.36 -6.23 -41.00
C SER A 273 -7.17 -5.40 -40.54
N GLY A 274 -5.99 -6.02 -40.55
CA GLY A 274 -4.72 -5.38 -40.21
C GLY A 274 -4.26 -4.33 -41.22
N LYS A 275 -3.46 -3.38 -40.73
CA LYS A 275 -2.54 -2.57 -41.54
C LYS A 275 -1.16 -2.53 -40.88
N ARG A 276 -0.19 -3.09 -41.61
CA ARG A 276 1.25 -3.00 -41.37
C ARG A 276 1.69 -1.54 -41.41
N VAL A 277 2.30 -1.05 -40.34
CA VAL A 277 3.04 0.21 -40.32
C VAL A 277 4.48 -0.06 -40.74
N LYS A 278 4.90 0.55 -41.85
CA LYS A 278 6.24 0.45 -42.43
C LYS A 278 7.11 1.53 -41.78
N VAL A 279 8.10 1.12 -40.99
CA VAL A 279 9.13 2.00 -40.40
C VAL A 279 10.16 2.32 -41.49
N ARG A 280 10.35 3.60 -41.80
CA ARG A 280 11.43 4.09 -42.67
C ARG A 280 12.55 4.61 -41.76
N VAL A 281 13.68 3.92 -41.77
CA VAL A 281 14.94 4.32 -41.13
C VAL A 281 15.64 5.26 -42.10
N GLY A 282 15.94 6.48 -41.65
CA GLY A 282 16.80 7.43 -42.37
C GLY A 282 18.15 7.48 -41.67
N LEU A 283 19.20 7.23 -42.47
CA LEU A 283 20.61 7.47 -42.15
C LEU A 283 20.89 8.95 -41.87
#